data_AF-A0A918Y6I9-F1
#
_entry.id   AF-A0A918Y6I9-F1
#
_cell.length_a   1.000
_cell.length_b   1.000
_cell.length_c   1.000
_cell.angle_alpha   90.00
_cell.angle_beta   90.00
_cell.angle_gamma   90.00
#
_symmetry.space_group_name_H-M   'P 1'
#
loop_
_entity.id
_entity.type
_entity.pdbx_description
1 polymer ?
#
loop_
_entity_poly.entity_id
_entity_poly.type
_entity_poly.pdbx_seq_one_letter_code
_entity_poly.pdbx_strand_id
1 'polypeptide(L)'
;MPRKDSTQSSRITQRERARRRKRSKLSLALIGGPVILAVVAGSVFAAESRGHGTRGDQAASAQHRQAAKPDPNCALLVPDHPLTAAGLATPYRLVATDPAQGPCHEANADQSAFVEAAIIDAKGKLTIYNPLVIDKGTRPAARPVRPSVPKGSTVGIWFGFNSADLTLRAAGRSGSLAQGKCVNGLGNSVFGQFAYCNAPAFFRAANAQIAKGHLKVPALGTAKDGMPCPTTRDFSVVDQDGSDNVVTHYLADGRGHIAQNNAAGRAALRRAAKLTNRGDRHHRHNGRTKSRTAEVPKDLANGSDNLLLTQFLDPALGCKPFTAPDQSSDGRAGSALALDELSAAARQKAPIALIPGNDPMTLVDGRRSVAKTNAYRAGVDMPAVRAGADGDGAAFCSTLFRDPAGIQRVFRDKALLVKAPSPDPGTAPNLFGFLAARANQTFTNLGCDHLLGAADPVTLTMDAAGMVTDAVLTPLGQASAPPSTPPATASATASTPATPTATAPASPPASTPASTSANPSASQSAPASAPTSASSAPAAPASATP
;
A
#
# COMPACT_ATOMS: atom_id res chain seq x y z
N MET A 1 -65.50 13.44 -14.11
CA MET A 1 -65.17 12.01 -14.25
C MET A 1 -64.05 11.86 -15.28
N PRO A 2 -63.26 10.77 -15.31
CA PRO A 2 -63.17 9.67 -14.34
C PRO A 2 -61.84 9.64 -13.55
N ARG A 3 -61.81 8.90 -12.44
CA ARG A 3 -60.58 8.53 -11.72
C ARG A 3 -59.83 7.44 -12.51
N LYS A 4 -58.50 7.37 -12.39
CA LYS A 4 -57.71 6.19 -12.79
C LYS A 4 -57.30 5.39 -11.55
N ASP A 5 -57.63 4.11 -11.53
CA ASP A 5 -57.39 3.22 -10.39
C ASP A 5 -55.93 2.76 -10.28
N SER A 6 -55.38 2.84 -9.06
CA SER A 6 -54.01 2.41 -8.74
C SER A 6 -53.88 0.91 -8.42
N THR A 7 -54.94 0.11 -8.62
CA THR A 7 -55.02 -1.29 -8.19
C THR A 7 -54.63 -2.31 -9.25
N GLN A 8 -54.46 -1.91 -10.51
CA GLN A 8 -54.14 -2.85 -11.61
C GLN A 8 -52.63 -3.16 -11.74
N SER A 9 -51.75 -2.23 -11.33
CA SER A 9 -50.29 -2.35 -11.49
C SER A 9 -49.60 -3.32 -10.52
N SER A 10 -50.24 -3.69 -9.39
CA SER A 10 -49.64 -4.59 -8.39
C SER A 10 -49.84 -6.09 -8.72
N ARG A 11 -50.84 -6.43 -9.54
CA ARG A 11 -51.16 -7.83 -9.88
C ARG A 11 -50.30 -8.41 -11.01
N ILE A 12 -49.75 -7.55 -11.88
CA ILE A 12 -48.83 -7.97 -12.95
C ILE A 12 -47.45 -8.33 -12.36
N THR A 13 -46.90 -7.47 -11.51
CA THR A 13 -45.57 -7.63 -10.88
C THR A 13 -45.48 -8.84 -9.93
N GLN A 14 -46.57 -9.25 -9.28
CA GLN A 14 -46.61 -10.50 -8.51
C GLN A 14 -46.59 -11.76 -9.39
N ARG A 15 -47.29 -11.76 -10.54
CA ARG A 15 -47.35 -12.93 -11.44
C ARG A 15 -46.01 -13.22 -12.14
N GLU A 16 -45.21 -12.20 -12.43
CA GLU A 16 -43.86 -12.38 -12.97
C GLU A 16 -42.86 -12.93 -11.95
N ARG A 17 -42.91 -12.45 -10.70
CA ARG A 17 -42.07 -12.97 -9.60
C ARG A 17 -42.35 -14.44 -9.28
N ALA A 18 -43.61 -14.88 -9.39
CA ALA A 18 -43.98 -16.29 -9.24
C ALA A 18 -43.44 -17.19 -10.38
N ARG A 19 -43.42 -16.68 -11.63
CA ARG A 19 -42.89 -17.43 -12.78
C ARG A 19 -41.36 -17.56 -12.77
N ARG A 20 -40.62 -16.54 -12.30
CA ARG A 20 -39.15 -16.64 -12.15
C ARG A 20 -38.72 -17.66 -11.08
N ARG A 21 -39.46 -17.79 -9.97
CA ARG A 21 -39.14 -18.78 -8.91
C ARG A 21 -39.31 -20.25 -9.31
N LYS A 22 -40.07 -20.57 -10.37
CA LYS A 22 -40.30 -21.96 -10.81
C LYS A 22 -39.39 -22.46 -11.94
N ARG A 23 -38.49 -21.61 -12.47
CA ARG A 23 -37.50 -22.00 -13.51
C ARG A 23 -36.05 -22.15 -12.98
N SER A 24 -35.81 -21.95 -11.69
CA SER A 24 -34.47 -22.05 -11.07
C SER A 24 -34.11 -23.46 -10.55
N LYS A 25 -34.69 -24.51 -11.14
CA LYS A 25 -34.43 -25.92 -10.79
C LYS A 25 -34.31 -26.80 -12.03
N LEU A 26 -33.40 -26.45 -12.95
CA LEU A 26 -32.71 -27.39 -13.84
C LEU A 26 -31.52 -26.67 -14.49
N SER A 27 -30.42 -27.40 -14.67
CA SER A 27 -29.30 -27.08 -15.57
C SER A 27 -28.51 -25.78 -15.35
N LEU A 28 -27.38 -25.88 -14.66
CA LEU A 28 -26.08 -25.80 -15.35
C LEU A 28 -24.96 -26.43 -14.49
N ALA A 29 -24.30 -27.46 -15.03
CA ALA A 29 -22.96 -27.84 -14.61
C ALA A 29 -21.94 -27.03 -15.42
N LEU A 30 -20.69 -26.93 -14.93
CA LEU A 30 -19.51 -26.43 -15.66
C LEU A 30 -19.63 -25.00 -16.23
N ILE A 31 -19.25 -23.99 -15.43
CA ILE A 31 -18.09 -23.12 -15.74
C ILE A 31 -17.41 -22.78 -14.40
N GLY A 32 -16.15 -23.17 -14.25
CA GLY A 32 -15.31 -22.71 -13.14
C GLY A 32 -14.67 -21.36 -13.50
N GLY A 33 -14.80 -20.38 -12.60
CA GLY A 33 -14.07 -19.11 -12.65
C GLY A 33 -13.96 -18.57 -11.22
N PRO A 34 -12.75 -18.25 -10.74
CA PRO A 34 -12.58 -17.85 -9.35
C PRO A 34 -13.20 -16.48 -9.10
N VAL A 35 -13.92 -16.35 -7.99
CA VAL A 35 -14.20 -15.05 -7.39
C VAL A 35 -12.86 -14.54 -6.86
N ILE A 36 -12.29 -13.54 -7.54
CA ILE A 36 -11.06 -12.87 -7.11
C ILE A 36 -11.39 -12.08 -5.84
N LEU A 37 -11.15 -12.71 -4.69
CA LEU A 37 -11.12 -12.05 -3.41
C LEU A 37 -9.69 -11.53 -3.24
N ALA A 38 -9.50 -10.22 -3.42
CA ALA A 38 -8.24 -9.56 -3.10
C ALA A 38 -8.07 -9.57 -1.57
N VAL A 39 -7.54 -10.67 -1.04
CA VAL A 39 -7.13 -10.78 0.36
C VAL A 39 -5.74 -10.15 0.45
N VAL A 40 -5.71 -8.86 0.81
CA VAL A 40 -4.49 -8.26 1.36
C VAL A 40 -4.14 -8.98 2.66
N ALA A 41 -2.85 -9.17 2.89
CA ALA A 41 -2.26 -9.66 4.15
C ALA A 41 -2.88 -8.96 5.38
N GLY A 42 -3.87 -9.62 6.01
CA GLY A 42 -4.74 -9.02 7.02
C GLY A 42 -5.95 -9.86 7.40
N SER A 43 -5.85 -11.20 7.28
CA SER A 43 -6.97 -12.13 7.55
C SER A 43 -6.59 -13.20 8.55
N VAL A 44 -6.66 -12.87 9.85
CA VAL A 44 -6.54 -13.87 10.93
C VAL A 44 -7.80 -14.74 10.94
N PHE A 45 -7.74 -15.89 10.29
CA PHE A 45 -8.82 -16.89 10.38
C PHE A 45 -8.82 -17.55 11.76
N ALA A 46 -9.86 -17.27 12.55
CA ALA A 46 -10.10 -17.95 13.82
C ALA A 46 -10.48 -19.43 13.60
N ALA A 47 -9.53 -20.33 13.83
CA ALA A 47 -9.77 -21.77 13.78
C ALA A 47 -10.47 -22.24 15.07
N GLU A 48 -11.76 -22.55 14.99
CA GLU A 48 -12.57 -22.98 16.14
C GLU A 48 -12.49 -24.50 16.35
N SER A 49 -11.69 -24.93 17.33
CA SER A 49 -11.49 -26.34 17.68
C SER A 49 -12.72 -26.95 18.37
N ARG A 50 -13.37 -27.93 17.72
CA ARG A 50 -14.51 -28.67 18.31
C ARG A 50 -14.06 -29.63 19.41
N GLY A 51 -14.26 -29.24 20.67
CA GLY A 51 -14.17 -30.14 21.82
C GLY A 51 -15.53 -30.76 22.18
N HIS A 52 -15.62 -32.08 22.26
CA HIS A 52 -16.79 -32.78 22.80
C HIS A 52 -16.79 -32.73 24.34
N GLY A 53 -17.88 -32.26 24.95
CA GLY A 53 -18.14 -32.34 26.39
C GLY A 53 -19.63 -32.20 26.69
N THR A 54 -20.19 -33.11 27.48
CA THR A 54 -21.65 -33.23 27.71
C THR A 54 -22.09 -32.71 29.08
N ARG A 55 -23.40 -32.39 29.16
CA ARG A 55 -24.21 -32.09 30.38
C ARG A 55 -24.00 -30.73 31.06
N GLY A 56 -24.87 -29.80 30.69
CA GLY A 56 -26.04 -29.49 31.53
C GLY A 56 -25.86 -28.55 32.73
N ASP A 57 -26.23 -27.28 32.54
CA ASP A 57 -27.14 -26.57 33.45
C ASP A 57 -27.81 -25.40 32.72
N GLN A 58 -29.08 -25.10 33.05
CA GLN A 58 -29.84 -24.04 32.38
C GLN A 58 -29.58 -22.67 33.01
N ALA A 59 -28.77 -21.85 32.35
CA ALA A 59 -28.66 -20.42 32.62
C ALA A 59 -29.22 -19.62 31.43
N ALA A 60 -29.96 -18.54 31.71
CA ALA A 60 -30.73 -17.81 30.72
C ALA A 60 -29.89 -17.32 29.53
N SER A 61 -30.37 -17.61 28.31
CA SER A 61 -29.69 -17.32 27.05
C SER A 61 -29.58 -15.82 26.78
N ALA A 62 -28.58 -15.16 27.36
CA ALA A 62 -28.05 -13.93 26.82
C ALA A 62 -27.62 -14.22 25.37
N GLN A 63 -28.35 -13.68 24.40
CA GLN A 63 -27.98 -13.81 22.99
C GLN A 63 -26.58 -13.22 22.81
N HIS A 64 -25.59 -14.10 22.61
CA HIS A 64 -24.33 -13.71 22.01
C HIS A 64 -24.66 -13.14 20.64
N ARG A 65 -24.81 -11.81 20.57
CA ARG A 65 -24.85 -11.11 19.29
C ARG A 65 -23.53 -11.44 18.63
N GLN A 66 -23.57 -12.29 17.60
CA GLN A 66 -22.45 -12.46 16.71
C GLN A 66 -22.04 -11.06 16.26
N ALA A 67 -20.76 -10.72 16.42
CA ALA A 67 -20.25 -9.44 15.94
C ALA A 67 -20.60 -9.34 14.46
N ALA A 68 -21.25 -8.25 14.06
CA ALA A 68 -21.60 -8.06 12.66
C ALA A 68 -20.32 -8.14 11.82
N LYS A 69 -20.36 -8.90 10.72
CA LYS A 69 -19.21 -9.01 9.83
C LYS A 69 -18.81 -7.58 9.40
N PRO A 70 -17.52 -7.21 9.48
CA PRO A 70 -17.04 -5.93 8.98
C PRO A 70 -17.43 -5.71 7.50
N ASP A 71 -17.88 -4.51 7.15
CA ASP A 71 -18.07 -4.10 5.75
C ASP A 71 -16.68 -3.88 5.11
N PRO A 72 -16.30 -4.63 4.05
CA PRO A 72 -15.03 -4.41 3.36
C PRO A 72 -15.01 -3.10 2.55
N ASN A 73 -16.15 -2.43 2.37
CA ASN A 73 -16.29 -1.26 1.51
C ASN A 73 -16.72 -0.05 2.33
N CYS A 74 -15.79 0.79 2.77
CA CYS A 74 -16.11 1.97 3.56
C CYS A 74 -16.16 3.24 2.70
N ALA A 75 -16.86 4.26 3.19
CA ALA A 75 -16.87 5.58 2.57
C ALA A 75 -16.37 6.66 3.53
N LEU A 76 -15.57 7.58 3.01
CA LEU A 76 -14.98 8.68 3.78
C LEU A 76 -15.66 10.00 3.43
N LEU A 77 -16.25 10.65 4.44
CA LEU A 77 -16.87 11.96 4.27
C LEU A 77 -15.81 13.06 4.30
N VAL A 78 -15.49 13.61 3.12
CA VAL A 78 -14.51 14.70 2.92
C VAL A 78 -15.10 16.03 3.42
N PRO A 79 -14.46 16.73 4.37
CA PRO A 79 -14.94 17.99 4.93
C PRO A 79 -14.87 19.14 3.94
N ASP A 80 -15.59 20.21 4.22
CA ASP A 80 -15.68 21.39 3.36
C ASP A 80 -14.34 22.15 3.30
N HIS A 81 -14.04 22.72 2.13
CA HIS A 81 -12.78 23.41 1.85
C HIS A 81 -11.53 22.60 2.26
N PRO A 82 -11.39 21.33 1.82
CA PRO A 82 -10.42 20.38 2.38
C PRO A 82 -8.95 20.83 2.20
N LEU A 83 -8.67 21.65 1.17
CA LEU A 83 -7.34 22.22 0.89
C LEU A 83 -6.96 23.42 1.77
N THR A 84 -7.74 23.74 2.81
CA THR A 84 -7.50 24.88 3.72
C THR A 84 -7.08 24.41 5.11
N ALA A 85 -6.44 25.30 5.88
CA ALA A 85 -6.10 25.02 7.28
C ALA A 85 -7.30 24.62 8.16
N ALA A 86 -8.52 25.07 7.83
CA ALA A 86 -9.74 24.67 8.53
C ALA A 86 -10.26 23.30 8.08
N GLY A 87 -10.26 23.04 6.76
CA GLY A 87 -10.63 21.74 6.19
C GLY A 87 -9.70 20.61 6.66
N LEU A 88 -8.39 20.80 6.60
CA LEU A 88 -7.39 19.85 7.12
C LEU A 88 -7.55 19.59 8.63
N ALA A 89 -7.91 20.60 9.42
CA ALA A 89 -8.14 20.45 10.86
C ALA A 89 -9.50 19.81 11.21
N THR A 90 -10.40 19.67 10.23
CA THR A 90 -11.73 19.08 10.42
C THR A 90 -11.64 17.56 10.24
N PRO A 91 -12.08 16.75 11.22
CA PRO A 91 -12.05 15.30 11.07
C PRO A 91 -12.84 14.80 9.87
N TYR A 92 -12.21 13.96 9.06
CA TYR A 92 -12.85 13.14 8.05
C TYR A 92 -13.64 12.06 8.77
N ARG A 93 -14.80 11.66 8.23
CA ARG A 93 -15.72 10.73 8.93
C ARG A 93 -15.92 9.44 8.15
N LEU A 94 -15.53 8.32 8.74
CA LEU A 94 -15.75 6.99 8.19
C LEU A 94 -17.22 6.58 8.37
N VAL A 95 -17.77 5.92 7.34
CA VAL A 95 -19.08 5.24 7.36
C VAL A 95 -19.03 3.97 6.52
N ALA A 96 -19.95 3.03 6.75
CA ALA A 96 -20.24 1.96 5.79
C ALA A 96 -20.70 2.54 4.44
N THR A 97 -20.24 1.95 3.33
CA THR A 97 -20.72 2.34 1.98
C THR A 97 -22.17 1.93 1.81
N ASP A 98 -22.48 0.71 2.26
CA ASP A 98 -23.82 0.14 2.42
C ASP A 98 -23.95 -0.49 3.83
N PRO A 99 -24.66 0.16 4.78
CA PRO A 99 -24.86 -0.36 6.13
C PRO A 99 -25.50 -1.75 6.23
N ALA A 100 -26.04 -2.31 5.13
CA ALA A 100 -26.52 -3.69 5.09
C ALA A 100 -25.39 -4.74 4.98
N GLN A 101 -24.19 -4.36 4.55
CA GLN A 101 -23.03 -5.27 4.43
C GLN A 101 -22.23 -5.39 5.72
N GLY A 102 -22.36 -4.42 6.63
CA GLY A 102 -21.67 -4.39 7.92
C GLY A 102 -21.45 -2.97 8.43
N PRO A 103 -20.82 -2.81 9.61
CA PRO A 103 -20.27 -1.53 10.05
C PRO A 103 -18.85 -1.32 9.51
N CYS A 104 -18.44 -0.04 9.46
CA CYS A 104 -17.04 0.38 9.36
C CYS A 104 -16.62 1.04 10.67
N HIS A 105 -15.46 0.67 11.19
CA HIS A 105 -14.93 1.17 12.45
C HIS A 105 -13.46 1.54 12.32
N GLU A 106 -13.12 2.81 12.48
CA GLU A 106 -11.76 3.34 12.31
C GLU A 106 -10.75 2.72 13.29
N ALA A 107 -11.18 2.26 14.47
CA ALA A 107 -10.32 1.57 15.43
C ALA A 107 -10.03 0.09 15.07
N ASN A 108 -10.80 -0.48 14.14
CA ASN A 108 -10.48 -1.78 13.55
C ASN A 108 -9.35 -1.56 12.53
N ALA A 109 -8.20 -2.23 12.71
CA ALA A 109 -7.04 -1.97 11.83
C ALA A 109 -7.33 -2.36 10.39
N ASP A 110 -8.12 -3.42 10.21
CA ASP A 110 -8.50 -4.00 8.92
C ASP A 110 -9.59 -3.17 8.20
N GLN A 111 -9.98 -2.01 8.77
CA GLN A 111 -10.92 -1.04 8.23
C GLN A 111 -10.51 0.42 8.48
N SER A 112 -9.31 0.68 9.01
CA SER A 112 -8.85 2.05 9.22
C SER A 112 -8.65 2.75 7.87
N ALA A 113 -9.12 3.98 7.77
CA ALA A 113 -8.90 4.84 6.62
C ALA A 113 -7.99 6.00 7.02
N PHE A 114 -7.06 6.36 6.15
CA PHE A 114 -5.98 7.29 6.44
C PHE A 114 -6.03 8.48 5.51
N VAL A 115 -5.64 9.64 6.01
CA VAL A 115 -5.50 10.87 5.23
C VAL A 115 -4.14 11.49 5.50
N GLU A 116 -3.45 11.87 4.43
CA GLU A 116 -2.15 12.51 4.47
C GLU A 116 -2.16 13.74 3.56
N ALA A 117 -1.59 14.85 4.02
CA ALA A 117 -1.51 16.07 3.24
C ALA A 117 -0.09 16.61 3.19
N ALA A 118 0.32 17.02 1.99
CA ALA A 118 1.57 17.72 1.75
C ALA A 118 1.28 19.17 1.35
N ILE A 119 1.96 20.10 2.00
CA ILE A 119 1.75 21.55 1.86
C ILE A 119 3.06 22.16 1.40
N ILE A 120 3.09 22.75 0.21
CA ILE A 120 4.25 23.48 -0.31
C ILE A 120 3.91 24.96 -0.50
N ASP A 121 4.79 25.86 -0.05
CA ASP A 121 4.66 27.30 -0.26
C ASP A 121 5.40 27.83 -1.51
N ALA A 122 5.19 29.11 -1.83
CA ALA A 122 5.81 29.76 -2.99
C ALA A 122 7.34 29.86 -2.92
N LYS A 123 7.95 29.60 -1.75
CA LYS A 123 9.41 29.59 -1.51
C LYS A 123 9.97 28.16 -1.46
N GLY A 124 9.18 27.14 -1.78
CA GLY A 124 9.59 25.73 -1.74
C GLY A 124 9.63 25.11 -0.35
N LYS A 125 9.12 25.79 0.69
CA LYS A 125 9.00 25.16 2.02
C LYS A 125 7.91 24.09 1.96
N LEU A 126 8.33 22.85 2.18
CA LEU A 126 7.48 21.67 2.24
C LEU A 126 7.22 21.29 3.70
N THR A 127 5.97 20.95 4.03
CA THR A 127 5.56 20.38 5.33
C THR A 127 4.47 19.34 5.14
N ILE A 128 4.40 18.40 6.07
CA ILE A 128 3.39 17.34 6.11
C ILE A 128 2.33 17.72 7.15
N TYR A 129 1.11 17.19 7.00
CA TYR A 129 0.08 17.21 8.02
C TYR A 129 -0.89 16.05 7.78
N ASN A 130 -1.29 15.33 8.82
CA ASN A 130 -2.16 14.16 8.69
C ASN A 130 -3.56 14.50 9.24
N PRO A 131 -4.57 14.80 8.39
CA PRO A 131 -5.94 15.01 8.83
C PRO A 131 -6.48 13.79 9.54
N LEU A 132 -7.22 13.98 10.64
CA LEU A 132 -7.71 12.87 11.46
C LEU A 132 -8.95 12.23 10.83
N VAL A 133 -9.01 10.89 10.82
CA VAL A 133 -10.24 10.12 10.59
C VAL A 133 -10.89 9.72 11.92
N ILE A 134 -12.22 9.71 11.96
CA ILE A 134 -13.05 9.21 13.06
C ILE A 134 -14.31 8.52 12.53
N ASP A 135 -14.92 7.63 13.32
CA ASP A 135 -16.27 7.11 13.03
C ASP A 135 -17.31 8.24 13.02
N LYS A 136 -18.22 8.25 12.05
CA LYS A 136 -19.31 9.24 11.99
C LYS A 136 -20.17 9.19 13.27
N GLY A 137 -20.23 10.32 13.96
CA GLY A 137 -21.01 10.51 15.19
C GLY A 137 -20.17 10.45 16.47
N THR A 138 -18.90 10.04 16.37
CA THR A 138 -17.93 10.09 17.48
C THR A 138 -17.26 11.48 17.57
N ARG A 139 -16.33 11.63 18.52
CA ARG A 139 -15.46 12.80 18.66
C ARG A 139 -14.00 12.32 18.80
N PRO A 140 -13.03 13.08 18.26
CA PRO A 140 -11.61 12.83 18.51
C PRO A 140 -11.28 12.78 20.01
N ALA A 141 -10.36 11.90 20.42
CA ALA A 141 -9.90 11.87 21.81
C ALA A 141 -9.16 13.17 22.21
N ALA A 142 -8.49 13.79 21.24
CA ALA A 142 -7.93 15.14 21.34
C ALA A 142 -8.33 15.95 20.11
N ARG A 143 -8.60 17.25 20.28
CA ARG A 143 -8.86 18.16 19.14
C ARG A 143 -7.66 18.15 18.19
N PRO A 144 -7.86 17.95 16.86
CA PRO A 144 -6.78 18.02 15.89
C PRO A 144 -6.00 19.34 15.98
N VAL A 145 -4.69 19.27 15.73
CA VAL A 145 -3.85 20.46 15.60
C VAL A 145 -4.27 21.20 14.33
N ARG A 146 -4.40 22.53 14.37
CA ARG A 146 -4.69 23.31 13.16
C ARG A 146 -3.38 23.61 12.42
N PRO A 147 -3.18 23.14 11.17
CA PRO A 147 -1.96 23.41 10.44
C PRO A 147 -1.88 24.88 10.00
N SER A 148 -0.66 25.33 9.78
CA SER A 148 -0.35 26.53 9.01
C SER A 148 -0.38 26.18 7.52
N VAL A 149 -1.26 26.86 6.79
CA VAL A 149 -1.30 26.86 5.32
C VAL A 149 -1.12 28.31 4.86
N PRO A 150 0.12 28.74 4.53
CA PRO A 150 0.39 30.09 4.05
C PRO A 150 -0.43 30.46 2.80
N LYS A 151 -0.72 31.75 2.62
CA LYS A 151 -1.40 32.24 1.41
C LYS A 151 -0.52 31.96 0.19
N GLY A 152 -1.10 31.31 -0.82
CA GLY A 152 -0.38 30.90 -2.02
C GLY A 152 0.31 29.53 -1.93
N SER A 153 0.19 28.82 -0.78
CA SER A 153 0.58 27.41 -0.72
C SER A 153 -0.34 26.54 -1.57
N THR A 154 0.23 25.46 -2.12
CA THR A 154 -0.53 24.37 -2.75
C THR A 154 -0.58 23.18 -1.81
N VAL A 155 -1.76 22.63 -1.61
CA VAL A 155 -2.01 21.44 -0.78
C VAL A 155 -2.36 20.27 -1.69
N GLY A 156 -1.67 19.15 -1.55
CA GLY A 156 -2.11 17.84 -2.02
C GLY A 156 -2.62 17.02 -0.84
N ILE A 157 -3.60 16.15 -1.07
CA ILE A 157 -4.12 15.21 -0.08
C ILE A 157 -4.20 13.83 -0.72
N TRP A 158 -3.81 12.80 0.01
CA TRP A 158 -3.89 11.39 -0.37
C TRP A 158 -4.65 10.61 0.69
N PHE A 159 -5.24 9.50 0.26
CA PHE A 159 -6.04 8.61 1.07
C PHE A 159 -5.55 7.19 0.89
N GLY A 160 -5.53 6.45 1.98
CA GLY A 160 -5.30 5.01 1.98
C GLY A 160 -6.28 4.31 2.91
N PHE A 161 -6.40 3.00 2.76
CA PHE A 161 -7.40 2.19 3.45
C PHE A 161 -6.90 0.74 3.56
N ASN A 162 -7.24 0.06 4.66
CA ASN A 162 -6.77 -1.30 4.95
C ASN A 162 -7.80 -2.41 4.63
N SER A 163 -8.88 -2.09 3.91
CA SER A 163 -9.91 -3.04 3.45
C SER A 163 -10.09 -2.88 1.94
N ALA A 164 -11.15 -3.42 1.33
CA ALA A 164 -11.26 -3.48 -0.14
C ALA A 164 -11.44 -2.10 -0.82
N ASP A 165 -12.59 -1.44 -0.66
CA ASP A 165 -12.92 -0.19 -1.37
C ASP A 165 -13.10 1.00 -0.41
N LEU A 166 -12.38 2.11 -0.65
CA LEU A 166 -12.64 3.40 -0.01
C LEU A 166 -13.35 4.35 -0.98
N THR A 167 -14.64 4.62 -0.75
CA THR A 167 -15.41 5.60 -1.55
C THR A 167 -15.36 7.00 -0.94
N LEU A 168 -14.81 7.99 -1.63
CA LEU A 168 -14.89 9.39 -1.21
C LEU A 168 -16.31 9.95 -1.43
N ARG A 169 -16.90 10.53 -0.38
CA ARG A 169 -18.23 11.19 -0.42
C ARG A 169 -18.13 12.60 0.17
N ALA A 170 -18.98 13.53 -0.28
CA ALA A 170 -19.03 14.86 0.31
C ALA A 170 -19.63 14.85 1.73
N ALA A 171 -19.23 15.80 2.58
CA ALA A 171 -19.75 15.97 3.92
C ALA A 171 -21.17 16.58 3.93
N GLY A 172 -22.17 15.80 3.53
CA GLY A 172 -23.57 16.24 3.46
C GLY A 172 -23.92 16.70 2.04
N ARG A 173 -24.45 17.92 1.90
CA ARG A 173 -24.81 18.51 0.59
C ARG A 173 -23.73 19.43 0.00
N SER A 174 -22.51 19.39 0.54
CA SER A 174 -21.44 20.27 0.10
C SER A 174 -20.79 19.81 -1.21
N GLY A 175 -20.11 20.74 -1.88
CA GLY A 175 -19.29 20.44 -3.06
C GLY A 175 -17.86 20.02 -2.71
N SER A 176 -17.60 19.45 -1.52
CA SER A 176 -16.24 19.30 -0.98
C SER A 176 -15.29 18.50 -1.89
N LEU A 177 -15.78 17.46 -2.58
CA LEU A 177 -15.00 16.70 -3.55
C LEU A 177 -14.56 17.57 -4.75
N ALA A 178 -15.43 18.44 -5.26
CA ALA A 178 -15.09 19.36 -6.35
C ALA A 178 -14.17 20.49 -5.87
N GLN A 179 -14.40 21.03 -4.66
CA GLN A 179 -13.53 22.02 -4.02
C GLN A 179 -12.11 21.47 -3.79
N GLY A 180 -12.01 20.20 -3.39
CA GLY A 180 -10.76 19.49 -3.21
C GLY A 180 -10.12 19.00 -4.52
N LYS A 181 -10.86 18.99 -5.64
CA LYS A 181 -10.46 18.33 -6.89
C LYS A 181 -10.07 16.87 -6.64
N CYS A 182 -10.97 16.16 -5.98
CA CYS A 182 -10.77 14.78 -5.55
C CYS A 182 -11.00 13.79 -6.69
N VAL A 183 -10.13 12.80 -6.77
CA VAL A 183 -10.15 11.69 -7.73
C VAL A 183 -9.98 10.40 -6.93
N ASN A 184 -10.92 9.49 -7.09
CA ASN A 184 -10.98 8.22 -6.38
C ASN A 184 -11.15 7.04 -7.34
N GLY A 185 -11.06 7.29 -8.65
CA GLY A 185 -11.27 6.28 -9.69
C GLY A 185 -11.75 6.90 -11.00
N LEU A 186 -12.46 6.09 -11.80
CA LEU A 186 -13.09 6.49 -13.06
C LEU A 186 -14.58 6.09 -13.05
N GLY A 187 -15.48 7.09 -13.06
CA GLY A 187 -16.92 6.85 -12.96
C GLY A 187 -17.28 6.17 -11.63
N ASN A 188 -17.93 5.01 -11.70
CA ASN A 188 -18.29 4.19 -10.53
C ASN A 188 -17.19 3.17 -10.13
N SER A 189 -16.07 3.12 -10.85
CA SER A 189 -14.96 2.20 -10.56
C SER A 189 -13.89 2.93 -9.76
N VAL A 190 -13.85 2.70 -8.44
CA VAL A 190 -12.84 3.29 -7.54
C VAL A 190 -11.47 2.64 -7.69
N PHE A 191 -10.40 3.26 -7.18
CA PHE A 191 -9.05 2.68 -7.12
C PHE A 191 -8.86 1.69 -5.94
N GLY A 192 -9.93 1.10 -5.39
CA GLY A 192 -9.85 0.29 -4.18
C GLY A 192 -9.44 1.12 -2.96
N GLN A 193 -8.22 0.86 -2.46
CA GLN A 193 -7.67 1.45 -1.25
C GLN A 193 -7.24 2.93 -1.42
N PHE A 194 -6.93 3.34 -2.66
CA PHE A 194 -6.31 4.64 -2.96
C PHE A 194 -7.32 5.76 -3.32
N ALA A 195 -7.01 7.00 -2.94
CA ALA A 195 -7.56 8.19 -3.57
C ALA A 195 -6.65 9.41 -3.39
N TYR A 196 -6.97 10.52 -4.05
CA TYR A 196 -6.32 11.82 -3.81
C TYR A 196 -7.23 13.02 -4.03
N CYS A 197 -6.84 14.19 -3.50
CA CYS A 197 -7.40 15.50 -3.82
C CYS A 197 -6.26 16.48 -4.19
N ASN A 198 -6.38 17.12 -5.36
CA ASN A 198 -5.44 18.14 -5.87
C ASN A 198 -3.97 17.71 -6.05
N ALA A 199 -3.62 16.42 -5.90
CA ALA A 199 -2.25 15.90 -6.04
C ALA A 199 -1.51 16.34 -7.33
N PRO A 200 -2.11 16.31 -8.55
CA PRO A 200 -1.43 16.78 -9.75
C PRO A 200 -1.02 18.27 -9.70
N ALA A 201 -1.76 19.11 -8.96
CA ALA A 201 -1.39 20.51 -8.79
C ALA A 201 -0.28 20.68 -7.75
N PHE A 202 -0.30 19.89 -6.68
CA PHE A 202 0.80 19.82 -5.71
C PHE A 202 2.11 19.41 -6.39
N PHE A 203 2.13 18.32 -7.15
CA PHE A 203 3.37 17.85 -7.79
C PHE A 203 3.91 18.84 -8.82
N ARG A 204 3.05 19.49 -9.63
CA ARG A 204 3.49 20.59 -10.49
C ARG A 204 4.11 21.75 -9.71
N ALA A 205 3.55 22.11 -8.55
CA ALA A 205 4.12 23.14 -7.70
C ALA A 205 5.47 22.70 -7.09
N ALA A 206 5.55 21.47 -6.59
CA ALA A 206 6.79 20.89 -6.03
C ALA A 206 7.90 20.80 -7.08
N ASN A 207 7.64 20.21 -8.25
CA ASN A 207 8.60 20.11 -9.33
C ASN A 207 9.03 21.49 -9.87
N ALA A 208 8.16 22.50 -9.87
CA ALA A 208 8.54 23.87 -10.18
C ALA A 208 9.45 24.51 -9.11
N GLN A 209 9.35 24.13 -7.84
CA GLN A 209 10.28 24.58 -6.78
C GLN A 209 11.59 23.78 -6.79
N ILE A 210 11.57 22.51 -7.22
CA ILE A 210 12.77 21.70 -7.45
C ILE A 210 13.59 22.27 -8.62
N ALA A 211 12.93 22.59 -9.75
CA ALA A 211 13.57 23.22 -10.91
C ALA A 211 14.21 24.60 -10.58
N LYS A 212 13.67 25.32 -9.59
CA LYS A 212 14.23 26.58 -9.06
C LYS A 212 15.32 26.38 -8.00
N GLY A 213 15.60 25.14 -7.58
CA GLY A 213 16.53 24.83 -6.49
C GLY A 213 16.02 25.21 -5.09
N HIS A 214 14.76 25.65 -4.96
CA HIS A 214 14.13 26.04 -3.70
C HIS A 214 13.75 24.82 -2.85
N LEU A 215 13.17 23.78 -3.47
CA LEU A 215 12.94 22.48 -2.85
C LEU A 215 14.06 21.53 -3.24
N LYS A 216 14.79 21.00 -2.27
CA LYS A 216 15.88 20.04 -2.50
C LYS A 216 15.43 18.64 -2.15
N VAL A 217 15.22 17.81 -3.17
CA VAL A 217 15.09 16.35 -2.99
C VAL A 217 16.47 15.78 -2.65
N PRO A 218 16.63 15.00 -1.56
CA PRO A 218 17.89 14.33 -1.23
C PRO A 218 18.42 13.47 -2.38
N ALA A 219 19.72 13.17 -2.36
CA ALA A 219 20.26 12.08 -3.17
C ALA A 219 19.93 10.74 -2.48
N LEU A 220 19.75 9.68 -3.26
CA LEU A 220 19.67 8.33 -2.70
C LEU A 220 21.01 7.96 -2.08
N GLY A 221 20.97 7.28 -0.94
CA GLY A 221 22.16 6.67 -0.34
C GLY A 221 22.58 5.40 -1.07
N THR A 222 23.64 4.77 -0.56
CA THR A 222 23.99 3.38 -0.88
C THR A 222 23.45 2.50 0.25
N ALA A 223 22.70 1.46 -0.11
CA ALA A 223 22.19 0.46 0.82
C ALA A 223 23.29 -0.52 1.25
N LYS A 224 23.03 -1.30 2.32
CA LYS A 224 23.94 -2.35 2.84
C LYS A 224 24.28 -3.45 1.82
N ASP A 225 23.49 -3.61 0.77
CA ASP A 225 23.75 -4.53 -0.35
C ASP A 225 24.68 -3.94 -1.44
N GLY A 226 25.13 -2.68 -1.26
CA GLY A 226 25.99 -1.96 -2.20
C GLY A 226 25.24 -1.30 -3.36
N MET A 227 23.94 -1.53 -3.51
CA MET A 227 23.10 -0.91 -4.52
C MET A 227 22.60 0.47 -4.06
N PRO A 228 22.02 1.30 -4.95
CA PRO A 228 21.28 2.48 -4.53
C PRO A 228 20.17 2.12 -3.52
N CYS A 229 19.92 3.02 -2.57
CA CYS A 229 18.73 2.95 -1.74
C CYS A 229 17.47 2.95 -2.62
N PRO A 230 16.50 2.05 -2.37
CA PRO A 230 15.32 1.91 -3.21
C PRO A 230 14.39 3.13 -3.11
N THR A 231 13.42 3.19 -4.01
CA THR A 231 12.31 4.15 -3.97
C THR A 231 10.99 3.42 -4.22
N THR A 232 9.85 4.11 -4.15
CA THR A 232 8.52 3.57 -4.54
C THR A 232 8.39 3.22 -6.03
N ARG A 233 9.46 3.37 -6.81
CA ARG A 233 9.54 2.95 -8.21
C ARG A 233 10.68 1.96 -8.47
N ASP A 234 11.18 1.31 -7.41
CA ASP A 234 12.13 0.21 -7.45
C ASP A 234 11.37 -1.13 -7.43
N PHE A 235 11.69 -2.04 -8.36
CA PHE A 235 11.04 -3.34 -8.47
C PHE A 235 11.37 -4.31 -7.30
N SER A 236 12.27 -3.94 -6.37
CA SER A 236 12.44 -4.66 -5.10
C SER A 236 11.52 -4.18 -3.97
N VAL A 237 10.70 -3.15 -4.21
CA VAL A 237 9.72 -2.58 -3.26
C VAL A 237 8.30 -2.91 -3.70
N VAL A 238 8.00 -2.58 -4.96
CA VAL A 238 6.66 -2.54 -5.54
C VAL A 238 6.08 -3.94 -5.75
N ASP A 239 4.79 -4.12 -5.41
CA ASP A 239 4.01 -5.33 -5.70
C ASP A 239 3.12 -5.15 -6.95
N GLN A 240 1.91 -5.70 -7.00
CA GLN A 240 0.97 -5.44 -8.10
C GLN A 240 0.40 -4.01 -8.13
N ASP A 241 0.40 -3.30 -6.98
CA ASP A 241 -0.37 -2.10 -6.67
C ASP A 241 0.56 -1.00 -6.10
N GLY A 242 1.50 -0.48 -6.91
CA GLY A 242 2.52 0.47 -6.43
C GLY A 242 1.98 1.84 -5.99
N SER A 243 2.62 2.47 -4.99
CA SER A 243 2.31 3.85 -4.54
C SER A 243 0.85 4.05 -4.06
N ASP A 244 0.26 3.02 -3.46
CA ASP A 244 -1.19 2.85 -3.26
C ASP A 244 -1.81 3.46 -2.00
N ASN A 245 -0.97 3.85 -1.05
CA ASN A 245 -1.42 4.10 0.32
C ASN A 245 -0.44 5.05 1.02
N VAL A 246 -0.84 5.64 2.16
CA VAL A 246 -0.10 6.70 2.86
C VAL A 246 0.80 6.15 3.99
N VAL A 247 1.58 7.02 4.65
CA VAL A 247 2.38 6.68 5.85
C VAL A 247 1.86 7.34 7.13
N THR A 248 0.63 7.85 7.10
CA THR A 248 -0.06 8.39 8.27
C THR A 248 -0.29 7.33 9.35
N HIS A 249 -0.01 7.70 10.60
CA HIS A 249 -0.38 6.92 11.79
C HIS A 249 -1.37 7.67 12.68
N TYR A 250 -2.36 6.94 13.22
CA TYR A 250 -3.24 7.41 14.29
C TYR A 250 -3.09 6.57 15.56
N LEU A 251 -3.66 7.06 16.65
CA LEU A 251 -3.74 6.35 17.93
C LEU A 251 -5.19 6.12 18.32
N ALA A 252 -5.54 4.90 18.72
CA ALA A 252 -6.88 4.51 19.19
C ALA A 252 -6.86 3.96 20.63
N ASP A 253 -7.98 4.11 21.36
CA ASP A 253 -8.28 3.31 22.55
C ASP A 253 -9.26 2.16 22.24
N GLY A 254 -9.36 1.16 23.12
CA GLY A 254 -10.32 0.04 22.98
C GLY A 254 -11.81 0.44 23.06
N ARG A 255 -12.14 1.73 23.01
CA ARG A 255 -13.52 2.26 22.90
C ARG A 255 -13.78 2.99 21.58
N GLY A 256 -12.80 3.01 20.66
CA GLY A 256 -12.95 3.64 19.35
C GLY A 256 -12.65 5.13 19.31
N HIS A 257 -12.07 5.73 20.35
CA HIS A 257 -11.64 7.13 20.28
C HIS A 257 -10.29 7.24 19.56
N ILE A 258 -10.26 7.97 18.45
CA ILE A 258 -9.07 8.16 17.62
C ILE A 258 -8.43 9.54 17.90
N ALA A 259 -7.11 9.63 17.78
CA ALA A 259 -6.35 10.88 17.81
C ALA A 259 -5.14 10.85 16.87
N GLN A 260 -4.69 12.04 16.47
CA GLN A 260 -3.40 12.22 15.79
C GLN A 260 -2.26 11.70 16.69
N ASN A 261 -1.22 11.11 16.07
CA ASN A 261 -0.06 10.58 16.79
C ASN A 261 0.90 11.70 17.25
N ASN A 262 0.45 12.48 18.23
CA ASN A 262 1.15 13.63 18.82
C ASN A 262 1.02 13.69 20.34
N ALA A 263 1.70 14.65 20.98
CA ALA A 263 1.76 14.75 22.44
C ALA A 263 0.37 14.92 23.06
N ALA A 264 -0.52 15.67 22.42
CA ALA A 264 -1.89 15.89 22.87
C ALA A 264 -2.74 14.60 22.76
N GLY A 265 -2.70 13.91 21.62
CA GLY A 265 -3.38 12.62 21.41
C GLY A 265 -2.90 11.55 22.40
N ARG A 266 -1.58 11.35 22.50
CA ARG A 266 -0.96 10.44 23.48
C ARG A 266 -1.36 10.80 24.92
N ALA A 267 -1.44 12.09 25.26
CA ALA A 267 -1.88 12.52 26.59
C ALA A 267 -3.37 12.26 26.85
N ALA A 268 -4.25 12.50 25.87
CA ALA A 268 -5.69 12.30 26.01
C ALA A 268 -6.05 10.82 26.22
N LEU A 269 -5.53 9.92 25.37
CA LEU A 269 -5.80 8.49 25.46
C LEU A 269 -5.27 7.89 26.77
N ARG A 270 -4.07 8.31 27.22
CA ARG A 270 -3.54 7.91 28.55
C ARG A 270 -4.35 8.44 29.73
N ARG A 271 -5.04 9.59 29.62
CA ARG A 271 -5.99 10.06 30.64
C ARG A 271 -7.26 9.21 30.62
N ALA A 272 -7.79 8.91 29.43
CA ALA A 272 -8.98 8.09 29.25
C ALA A 272 -8.82 6.66 29.82
N ALA A 273 -7.63 6.05 29.67
CA ALA A 273 -7.28 4.75 30.26
C ALA A 273 -7.07 4.80 31.79
N LYS A 274 -6.64 5.95 32.35
CA LYS A 274 -6.54 6.13 33.81
C LYS A 274 -7.90 6.30 34.49
N LEU A 275 -8.88 6.87 33.80
CA LEU A 275 -10.24 7.10 34.33
C LEU A 275 -11.05 5.80 34.43
N THR A 276 -10.99 4.92 33.42
CA THR A 276 -11.61 3.58 33.50
C THR A 276 -11.06 2.77 34.67
N ASN A 277 -9.73 2.68 34.78
CA ASN A 277 -9.03 2.03 35.89
C ASN A 277 -9.25 2.73 37.27
N ARG A 278 -9.99 3.84 37.35
CA ARG A 278 -10.50 4.40 38.62
C ARG A 278 -11.95 4.00 38.88
N GLY A 279 -12.83 4.04 37.88
CA GLY A 279 -14.23 3.57 38.00
C GLY A 279 -14.31 2.14 38.51
N ASP A 280 -13.51 1.23 37.93
CA ASP A 280 -13.47 -0.19 38.33
C ASP A 280 -13.08 -0.44 39.80
N ARG A 281 -12.40 0.52 40.44
CA ARG A 281 -11.99 0.41 41.85
C ARG A 281 -13.09 0.74 42.83
N HIS A 282 -14.11 1.51 42.45
CA HIS A 282 -15.25 1.84 43.31
C HIS A 282 -16.30 0.74 43.39
N HIS A 283 -16.21 -0.31 42.56
CA HIS A 283 -17.18 -1.41 42.49
C HIS A 283 -16.65 -2.78 43.00
N ARG A 284 -15.55 -2.82 43.76
CA ARG A 284 -14.98 -4.10 44.27
C ARG A 284 -14.81 -4.11 45.79
N HIS A 285 -15.72 -4.81 46.47
CA HIS A 285 -15.74 -4.92 47.94
C HIS A 285 -14.58 -5.71 48.59
N ASN A 286 -13.78 -6.48 47.83
CA ASN A 286 -12.82 -7.46 48.39
C ASN A 286 -11.33 -7.06 48.37
N GLY A 287 -11.00 -5.76 48.23
CA GLY A 287 -9.65 -5.19 48.51
C GLY A 287 -8.47 -5.62 47.61
N ARG A 288 -8.53 -6.76 46.92
CA ARG A 288 -7.48 -7.29 46.05
C ARG A 288 -7.52 -6.64 44.68
N THR A 289 -6.75 -5.57 44.50
CA THR A 289 -6.57 -4.91 43.20
C THR A 289 -5.50 -5.63 42.37
N LYS A 290 -5.91 -6.50 41.43
CA LYS A 290 -5.07 -6.73 40.24
C LYS A 290 -5.01 -5.41 39.48
N SER A 291 -3.85 -4.75 39.50
CA SER A 291 -3.62 -3.53 38.72
C SER A 291 -3.76 -3.87 37.24
N ARG A 292 -4.86 -3.48 36.61
CA ARG A 292 -5.01 -3.60 35.15
C ARG A 292 -3.95 -2.68 34.54
N THR A 293 -2.99 -3.26 33.82
CA THR A 293 -1.96 -2.49 33.10
C THR A 293 -2.64 -1.38 32.31
N ALA A 294 -2.04 -0.18 32.33
CA ALA A 294 -2.60 0.94 31.59
C ALA A 294 -2.60 0.57 30.10
N GLU A 295 -3.79 0.51 29.50
CA GLU A 295 -3.97 0.12 28.11
C GLU A 295 -3.15 1.06 27.23
N VAL A 296 -2.17 0.48 26.52
CA VAL A 296 -1.34 1.23 25.58
C VAL A 296 -2.21 1.55 24.37
N PRO A 297 -2.31 2.81 23.93
CA PRO A 297 -3.05 3.14 22.72
C PRO A 297 -2.57 2.29 21.54
N LYS A 298 -3.52 1.71 20.80
CA LYS A 298 -3.23 0.99 19.57
C LYS A 298 -2.74 2.00 18.54
N ASP A 299 -1.60 1.72 17.92
CA ASP A 299 -1.15 2.45 16.74
C ASP A 299 -1.90 1.88 15.53
N LEU A 300 -2.50 2.77 14.75
CA LEU A 300 -3.17 2.44 13.48
C LEU A 300 -2.25 2.93 12.37
N ALA A 301 -1.87 2.02 11.48
CA ALA A 301 -0.99 2.27 10.35
C ALA A 301 -1.63 1.72 9.08
N ASN A 302 -1.29 2.33 7.95
CA ASN A 302 -1.79 1.94 6.63
C ASN A 302 -0.82 0.93 5.99
N GLY A 303 -1.33 -0.20 5.49
CA GLY A 303 -0.50 -1.22 4.84
C GLY A 303 -0.01 -0.80 3.45
N SER A 304 0.97 0.11 3.38
CA SER A 304 1.38 0.79 2.13
C SER A 304 2.78 0.46 1.67
N ASP A 305 3.02 0.55 0.35
CA ASP A 305 4.37 0.52 -0.24
C ASP A 305 5.27 1.63 0.32
N ASN A 306 4.69 2.80 0.56
CA ASN A 306 5.37 3.95 1.15
C ASN A 306 5.80 3.68 2.61
N LEU A 307 4.98 2.99 3.39
CA LEU A 307 5.27 2.63 4.78
C LEU A 307 6.27 1.47 4.83
N LEU A 308 6.11 0.48 3.95
CA LEU A 308 7.08 -0.59 3.73
C LEU A 308 8.47 -0.02 3.44
N LEU A 309 8.57 0.91 2.48
CA LEU A 309 9.82 1.59 2.14
C LEU A 309 10.39 2.28 3.38
N THR A 310 9.64 3.20 3.98
CA THR A 310 10.18 4.16 4.95
C THR A 310 10.36 3.61 6.37
N GLN A 311 9.58 2.61 6.80
CA GLN A 311 9.66 2.04 8.15
C GLN A 311 10.33 0.66 8.21
N PHE A 312 10.41 -0.09 7.11
CA PHE A 312 10.90 -1.46 7.12
C PHE A 312 12.13 -1.67 6.23
N LEU A 313 12.02 -1.38 4.93
CA LEU A 313 13.12 -1.54 3.98
C LEU A 313 14.27 -0.56 4.24
N ASP A 314 13.98 0.73 4.42
CA ASP A 314 15.01 1.74 4.66
C ASP A 314 15.86 1.40 5.91
N PRO A 315 15.28 1.13 7.10
CA PRO A 315 16.06 0.70 8.26
C PRO A 315 16.81 -0.62 8.06
N ALA A 316 16.19 -1.61 7.41
CA ALA A 316 16.82 -2.90 7.11
C ALA A 316 18.06 -2.72 6.23
N LEU A 317 17.97 -1.87 5.21
CA LEU A 317 19.03 -1.57 4.25
C LEU A 317 19.99 -0.46 4.69
N GLY A 318 19.72 0.26 5.79
CA GLY A 318 20.54 1.37 6.28
C GLY A 318 20.35 2.70 5.52
N CYS A 319 19.27 2.79 4.75
CA CYS A 319 18.86 3.95 3.97
C CYS A 319 18.15 4.99 4.84
N LYS A 320 17.84 6.14 4.24
CA LYS A 320 17.18 7.26 4.92
C LYS A 320 16.09 7.83 4.01
N PRO A 321 14.84 7.93 4.49
CA PRO A 321 13.76 8.47 3.69
C PRO A 321 13.91 9.98 3.50
N PHE A 322 13.30 10.51 2.44
CA PHE A 322 13.12 11.96 2.32
C PHE A 322 12.07 12.39 3.34
N THR A 323 12.39 13.35 4.22
CA THR A 323 11.47 13.79 5.27
C THR A 323 11.24 15.30 5.28
N ALA A 324 10.07 15.70 5.78
CA ALA A 324 9.72 17.09 6.05
C ALA A 324 9.05 17.21 7.44
N PRO A 325 9.00 18.41 8.05
CA PRO A 325 8.31 18.60 9.33
C PRO A 325 6.81 18.31 9.22
N ASP A 326 6.31 17.41 10.07
CA ASP A 326 4.89 17.09 10.19
C ASP A 326 4.22 17.99 11.24
N GLN A 327 3.35 18.87 10.77
CA GLN A 327 2.57 19.81 11.59
C GLN A 327 1.53 19.09 12.49
N SER A 328 1.21 17.83 12.20
CA SER A 328 0.31 17.00 13.00
C SER A 328 1.01 16.15 14.06
N SER A 329 2.30 15.84 13.91
CA SER A 329 3.13 15.04 14.84
C SER A 329 4.20 15.89 15.56
N ASP A 330 3.74 16.92 16.28
CA ASP A 330 4.58 17.79 17.12
C ASP A 330 5.75 18.51 16.38
N GLY A 331 5.69 18.61 15.04
CA GLY A 331 6.79 19.17 14.22
C GLY A 331 7.92 18.18 13.92
N ARG A 332 7.82 16.93 14.37
CA ARG A 332 8.80 15.87 14.07
C ARG A 332 8.86 15.65 12.56
N ALA A 333 10.06 15.44 12.02
CA ALA A 333 10.21 15.10 10.61
C ALA A 333 9.74 13.66 10.35
N GLY A 334 8.98 13.46 9.27
CA GLY A 334 8.53 12.16 8.78
C GLY A 334 8.53 12.13 7.25
N SER A 335 8.37 10.95 6.65
CA SER A 335 8.06 10.87 5.21
C SER A 335 6.55 11.09 4.98
N ALA A 336 6.18 11.17 3.71
CA ALA A 336 4.82 11.15 3.20
C ALA A 336 4.88 10.55 1.78
N LEU A 337 3.77 9.99 1.27
CA LEU A 337 3.67 9.50 -0.11
C LEU A 337 4.17 10.55 -1.11
N ALA A 338 3.78 11.80 -0.90
CA ALA A 338 4.21 12.92 -1.72
C ALA A 338 5.72 13.18 -1.72
N LEU A 339 6.45 12.83 -0.65
CA LEU A 339 7.90 12.95 -0.58
C LEU A 339 8.59 11.75 -1.25
N ASP A 340 8.09 10.54 -1.01
CA ASP A 340 8.62 9.33 -1.64
C ASP A 340 8.47 9.40 -3.16
N GLU A 341 7.32 9.86 -3.68
CA GLU A 341 7.12 10.04 -5.13
C GLU A 341 7.99 11.14 -5.72
N LEU A 342 8.23 12.25 -5.01
CA LEU A 342 9.21 13.26 -5.45
C LEU A 342 10.64 12.71 -5.43
N SER A 343 10.97 11.83 -4.48
CA SER A 343 12.25 11.11 -4.44
C SER A 343 12.39 10.18 -5.65
N ALA A 344 11.39 9.33 -5.89
CA ALA A 344 11.36 8.37 -6.99
C ALA A 344 11.41 9.08 -8.36
N ALA A 345 10.58 10.11 -8.57
CA ALA A 345 10.55 10.88 -9.81
C ALA A 345 11.89 11.61 -10.11
N ALA A 346 12.58 12.12 -9.08
CA ALA A 346 13.83 12.84 -9.25
C ALA A 346 15.08 11.94 -9.29
N ARG A 347 15.03 10.74 -8.69
CA ARG A 347 16.24 9.93 -8.39
C ARG A 347 16.24 8.52 -8.93
N GLN A 348 15.09 7.85 -9.08
CA GLN A 348 15.06 6.46 -9.57
C GLN A 348 15.72 6.36 -10.96
N LYS A 349 16.41 5.25 -11.20
CA LYS A 349 17.02 4.90 -12.49
C LYS A 349 16.33 3.67 -13.07
N ALA A 350 16.54 3.43 -14.36
CA ALA A 350 15.99 2.24 -15.00
C ALA A 350 16.56 0.95 -14.35
N PRO A 351 15.73 -0.09 -14.14
CA PRO A 351 14.31 -0.15 -14.43
C PRO A 351 13.45 0.70 -13.45
N ILE A 352 12.42 1.37 -13.97
CA ILE A 352 11.50 2.20 -13.18
C ILE A 352 10.14 1.51 -13.14
N ALA A 353 9.69 1.07 -11.97
CA ALA A 353 8.35 0.55 -11.78
C ALA A 353 7.34 1.70 -11.91
N LEU A 354 6.47 1.60 -12.92
CA LEU A 354 5.33 2.51 -13.12
C LEU A 354 4.06 1.66 -13.17
N ILE A 355 2.97 2.16 -12.59
CA ILE A 355 1.67 1.46 -12.52
C ILE A 355 1.31 0.82 -13.87
N PRO A 356 1.22 -0.52 -13.96
CA PRO A 356 0.96 -1.19 -15.22
C PRO A 356 -0.54 -1.15 -15.57
N GLY A 357 -0.89 -1.45 -16.82
CA GLY A 357 -2.28 -1.39 -17.27
C GLY A 357 -3.18 -2.54 -16.81
N ASN A 358 -2.59 -3.57 -16.17
CA ASN A 358 -3.26 -4.72 -15.55
C ASN A 358 -3.27 -4.65 -14.01
N ASP A 359 -2.76 -3.57 -13.42
CA ASP A 359 -2.95 -3.25 -11.99
C ASP A 359 -4.45 -3.31 -11.63
N PRO A 360 -4.86 -4.13 -10.63
CA PRO A 360 -6.26 -4.27 -10.20
C PRO A 360 -6.98 -2.96 -9.89
N MET A 361 -6.32 -2.01 -9.22
CA MET A 361 -6.88 -0.69 -8.91
C MET A 361 -7.13 0.14 -10.17
N THR A 362 -6.43 -0.09 -11.28
CA THR A 362 -6.62 0.61 -12.55
C THR A 362 -7.54 -0.09 -13.57
N LEU A 363 -8.05 -1.28 -13.25
CA LEU A 363 -9.05 -1.95 -14.07
C LEU A 363 -10.43 -1.28 -14.00
N VAL A 364 -11.21 -1.38 -15.08
CA VAL A 364 -12.65 -1.08 -15.11
C VAL A 364 -13.37 -2.35 -15.55
N ASP A 365 -14.27 -2.88 -14.72
CA ASP A 365 -15.00 -4.14 -14.96
C ASP A 365 -14.07 -5.30 -15.38
N GLY A 366 -12.93 -5.42 -14.69
CA GLY A 366 -11.89 -6.43 -14.95
C GLY A 366 -11.07 -6.21 -16.24
N ARG A 367 -11.15 -5.04 -16.88
CA ARG A 367 -10.45 -4.73 -18.14
C ARG A 367 -9.51 -3.53 -17.99
N ARG A 368 -8.36 -3.58 -18.67
CA ARG A 368 -7.37 -2.49 -18.75
C ARG A 368 -8.04 -1.18 -19.20
N SER A 369 -7.79 -0.10 -18.46
CA SER A 369 -8.31 1.23 -18.78
C SER A 369 -7.19 2.27 -18.71
N VAL A 370 -6.63 2.65 -19.88
CA VAL A 370 -5.59 3.68 -19.98
C VAL A 370 -6.02 5.00 -19.31
N ALA A 371 -7.31 5.34 -19.36
CA ALA A 371 -7.85 6.51 -18.68
C ALA A 371 -7.77 6.39 -17.14
N LYS A 372 -8.09 5.22 -16.58
CA LYS A 372 -8.01 4.99 -15.13
C LYS A 372 -6.56 4.84 -14.66
N THR A 373 -5.70 4.14 -15.41
CA THR A 373 -4.25 4.08 -15.15
C THR A 373 -3.61 5.48 -15.19
N ASN A 374 -3.97 6.34 -16.16
CA ASN A 374 -3.47 7.72 -16.21
C ASN A 374 -4.01 8.59 -15.07
N ALA A 375 -5.27 8.41 -14.67
CA ALA A 375 -5.84 9.09 -13.52
C ALA A 375 -5.14 8.69 -12.21
N TYR A 376 -4.77 7.42 -12.07
CA TYR A 376 -3.97 6.92 -10.96
C TYR A 376 -2.56 7.52 -10.98
N ARG A 377 -1.81 7.31 -12.08
CA ARG A 377 -0.42 7.79 -12.24
C ARG A 377 -0.26 9.30 -11.99
N ALA A 378 -1.23 10.11 -12.42
CA ALA A 378 -1.24 11.55 -12.14
C ALA A 378 -1.38 11.90 -10.64
N GLY A 379 -1.97 11.00 -9.86
CA GLY A 379 -2.08 11.08 -8.40
C GLY A 379 -0.77 10.80 -7.64
N VAL A 380 0.23 10.22 -8.31
CA VAL A 380 1.51 9.76 -7.72
C VAL A 380 2.73 10.26 -8.51
N ASP A 381 2.60 11.40 -9.22
CA ASP A 381 3.65 12.02 -10.05
C ASP A 381 4.33 11.08 -11.06
N MET A 382 3.58 10.09 -11.57
CA MET A 382 4.03 9.22 -12.63
C MET A 382 3.57 9.75 -14.00
N PRO A 383 4.38 9.60 -15.06
CA PRO A 383 3.98 10.02 -16.39
C PRO A 383 2.82 9.17 -16.91
N ALA A 384 1.91 9.79 -17.66
CA ALA A 384 0.86 9.09 -18.39
C ALA A 384 1.46 7.99 -19.30
N VAL A 385 0.72 6.89 -19.43
CA VAL A 385 1.05 5.72 -20.27
C VAL A 385 1.37 6.17 -21.69
N ARG A 386 2.59 5.88 -22.13
CA ARG A 386 3.08 6.10 -23.49
C ARG A 386 2.85 4.87 -24.40
N ALA A 387 3.20 5.01 -25.67
CA ALA A 387 3.25 3.89 -26.60
C ALA A 387 4.40 2.92 -26.29
N GLY A 388 4.32 1.69 -26.81
CA GLY A 388 5.30 0.64 -26.59
C GLY A 388 5.00 -0.18 -25.33
N ALA A 389 6.04 -0.57 -24.60
CA ALA A 389 5.96 -1.40 -23.39
C ALA A 389 5.52 -0.63 -22.12
N ASP A 390 5.33 0.69 -22.19
CA ASP A 390 4.86 1.45 -21.02
C ASP A 390 3.40 1.06 -20.67
N GLY A 391 3.19 0.66 -19.42
CA GLY A 391 1.91 0.15 -18.95
C GLY A 391 1.55 -1.23 -19.52
N ASP A 392 2.47 -1.95 -20.15
CA ASP A 392 2.28 -3.35 -20.50
C ASP A 392 2.55 -4.27 -19.30
N GLY A 393 1.61 -5.19 -19.05
CA GLY A 393 1.69 -6.12 -17.93
C GLY A 393 2.76 -7.19 -18.11
N ALA A 394 2.97 -7.68 -19.33
CA ALA A 394 3.99 -8.69 -19.60
C ALA A 394 5.40 -8.10 -19.42
N ALA A 395 5.64 -6.87 -19.90
CA ALA A 395 6.87 -6.13 -19.64
C ALA A 395 7.11 -5.87 -18.14
N PHE A 396 6.06 -5.50 -17.38
CA PHE A 396 6.15 -5.30 -15.93
C PHE A 396 6.50 -6.61 -15.20
N CYS A 397 5.73 -7.68 -15.40
CA CYS A 397 6.00 -9.00 -14.84
C CYS A 397 7.41 -9.51 -15.21
N SER A 398 7.80 -9.38 -16.48
CA SER A 398 9.13 -9.80 -16.92
C SER A 398 10.23 -9.04 -16.20
N THR A 399 10.09 -7.72 -16.01
CA THR A 399 11.09 -6.91 -15.29
C THR A 399 11.13 -7.29 -13.81
N LEU A 400 9.97 -7.33 -13.14
CA LEU A 400 9.85 -7.63 -11.71
C LEU A 400 10.55 -8.96 -11.32
N PHE A 401 10.40 -10.00 -12.13
CA PHE A 401 10.91 -11.34 -11.79
C PHE A 401 12.23 -11.73 -12.50
N ARG A 402 12.62 -11.08 -13.61
CA ARG A 402 13.89 -11.38 -14.32
C ARG A 402 15.03 -10.39 -14.06
N ASP A 403 14.74 -9.16 -13.63
CA ASP A 403 15.79 -8.15 -13.43
C ASP A 403 16.52 -8.32 -12.07
N PRO A 404 17.86 -8.19 -12.01
CA PRO A 404 18.63 -8.22 -10.75
C PRO A 404 18.29 -7.12 -9.72
N ALA A 405 17.62 -6.04 -10.15
CA ALA A 405 17.05 -5.00 -9.30
C ALA A 405 15.57 -5.26 -8.93
N GLY A 406 14.93 -6.27 -9.52
CA GLY A 406 13.59 -6.71 -9.14
C GLY A 406 13.60 -7.65 -7.92
N ILE A 407 12.69 -8.62 -7.89
CA ILE A 407 12.54 -9.59 -6.78
C ILE A 407 13.86 -10.33 -6.48
N GLN A 408 14.74 -10.52 -7.45
CA GLN A 408 16.08 -11.09 -7.23
C GLN A 408 16.90 -10.35 -6.15
N ARG A 409 16.72 -9.03 -6.01
CA ARG A 409 17.33 -8.22 -4.93
C ARG A 409 16.83 -8.66 -3.55
N VAL A 410 15.52 -8.87 -3.40
CA VAL A 410 14.91 -9.35 -2.13
C VAL A 410 15.52 -10.69 -1.72
N PHE A 411 15.73 -11.61 -2.66
CA PHE A 411 16.32 -12.92 -2.39
C PHE A 411 17.83 -12.86 -2.11
N ARG A 412 18.58 -11.99 -2.79
CA ARG A 412 19.98 -11.70 -2.46
C ARG A 412 20.12 -11.14 -1.05
N ASP A 413 19.23 -10.24 -0.66
CA ASP A 413 19.30 -9.50 0.59
C ASP A 413 18.65 -10.25 1.77
N LYS A 414 18.23 -11.52 1.58
CA LYS A 414 17.62 -12.40 2.60
C LYS A 414 18.35 -12.31 3.95
N ALA A 415 19.68 -12.36 3.97
CA ALA A 415 20.48 -12.31 5.21
C ALA A 415 20.43 -10.97 5.98
N LEU A 416 19.97 -9.89 5.34
CA LEU A 416 19.61 -8.62 5.97
C LEU A 416 18.14 -8.62 6.38
N LEU A 417 17.26 -9.01 5.46
CA LEU A 417 15.81 -8.89 5.59
C LEU A 417 15.19 -9.85 6.62
N VAL A 418 15.74 -11.06 6.84
CA VAL A 418 15.28 -11.96 7.92
C VAL A 418 15.52 -11.42 9.34
N LYS A 419 16.35 -10.38 9.49
CA LYS A 419 16.64 -9.71 10.78
C LYS A 419 15.74 -8.51 11.04
N ALA A 420 14.94 -8.09 10.05
CA ALA A 420 14.01 -6.98 10.17
C ALA A 420 12.59 -7.49 10.48
N PRO A 421 11.81 -6.74 11.28
CA PRO A 421 10.44 -7.12 11.61
C PRO A 421 9.55 -7.14 10.35
N SER A 422 8.54 -7.99 10.35
CA SER A 422 7.51 -7.96 9.31
C SER A 422 6.55 -6.78 9.50
N PRO A 423 6.08 -6.13 8.41
CA PRO A 423 4.94 -5.22 8.44
C PRO A 423 3.64 -5.90 8.87
N ASP A 424 3.43 -7.15 8.45
CA ASP A 424 2.36 -8.01 8.95
C ASP A 424 2.93 -9.30 9.56
N PRO A 425 3.07 -9.36 10.90
CA PRO A 425 3.45 -10.56 11.63
C PRO A 425 2.50 -11.77 11.46
N GLY A 426 1.27 -11.55 10.98
CA GLY A 426 0.31 -12.62 10.67
C GLY A 426 0.59 -13.33 9.34
N THR A 427 1.24 -12.66 8.39
CA THR A 427 1.67 -13.24 7.11
C THR A 427 3.06 -13.85 7.19
N ALA A 428 4.00 -13.19 7.88
CA ALA A 428 5.37 -13.68 8.05
C ALA A 428 6.01 -13.14 9.33
N PRO A 429 6.93 -13.86 10.00
CA PRO A 429 7.58 -13.37 11.21
C PRO A 429 8.69 -12.34 10.94
N ASN A 430 9.13 -12.16 9.69
CA ASN A 430 10.20 -11.25 9.29
C ASN A 430 9.96 -10.62 7.90
N LEU A 431 10.69 -9.54 7.61
CA LEU A 431 10.52 -8.76 6.38
C LEU A 431 10.82 -9.57 5.10
N PHE A 432 11.76 -10.52 5.13
CA PHE A 432 12.04 -11.37 3.96
C PHE A 432 10.83 -12.24 3.59
N GLY A 433 10.25 -12.95 4.57
CA GLY A 433 9.07 -13.79 4.34
C GLY A 433 7.88 -12.98 3.84
N PHE A 434 7.69 -11.77 4.37
CA PHE A 434 6.63 -10.85 3.93
C PHE A 434 6.82 -10.40 2.46
N LEU A 435 8.02 -9.96 2.08
CA LEU A 435 8.32 -9.54 0.71
C LEU A 435 8.22 -10.71 -0.28
N ALA A 436 8.62 -11.92 0.12
CA ALA A 436 8.45 -13.12 -0.70
C ALA A 436 6.96 -13.48 -0.89
N ALA A 437 6.14 -13.37 0.17
CA ALA A 437 4.69 -13.56 0.09
C ALA A 437 4.04 -12.56 -0.88
N ARG A 438 4.40 -11.26 -0.79
CA ARG A 438 3.93 -10.23 -1.74
C ARG A 438 4.34 -10.54 -3.17
N ALA A 439 5.58 -10.98 -3.41
CA ALA A 439 6.05 -11.33 -4.75
C ALA A 439 5.25 -12.49 -5.37
N ASN A 440 5.01 -13.57 -4.61
CA ASN A 440 4.16 -14.69 -5.01
C ASN A 440 2.70 -14.24 -5.31
N GLN A 441 2.13 -13.41 -4.44
CA GLN A 441 0.79 -12.85 -4.66
C GLN A 441 0.74 -11.92 -5.88
N THR A 442 1.77 -11.11 -6.12
CA THR A 442 1.89 -10.23 -7.31
C THR A 442 1.86 -11.03 -8.61
N PHE A 443 2.56 -12.18 -8.65
CA PHE A 443 2.59 -13.05 -9.82
C PHE A 443 1.18 -13.49 -10.22
N THR A 444 0.34 -13.83 -9.23
CA THR A 444 -1.06 -14.21 -9.42
C THR A 444 -1.94 -13.00 -9.76
N ASN A 445 -1.85 -11.90 -8.99
CA ASN A 445 -2.74 -10.75 -9.12
C ASN A 445 -2.59 -10.01 -10.47
N LEU A 446 -1.38 -9.95 -11.02
CA LEU A 446 -1.13 -9.38 -12.35
C LEU A 446 -1.39 -10.37 -13.50
N GLY A 447 -1.64 -11.65 -13.22
CA GLY A 447 -1.75 -12.71 -14.23
C GLY A 447 -0.41 -12.98 -14.94
N CYS A 448 0.71 -12.88 -14.23
CA CYS A 448 2.04 -13.06 -14.79
C CYS A 448 2.25 -14.49 -15.34
N ASP A 449 1.49 -15.48 -14.84
CA ASP A 449 1.49 -16.86 -15.34
C ASP A 449 1.03 -16.93 -16.81
N HIS A 450 -0.10 -16.28 -17.11
CA HIS A 450 -0.68 -16.19 -18.45
C HIS A 450 0.12 -15.23 -19.36
N LEU A 451 0.63 -14.13 -18.81
CA LEU A 451 1.39 -13.12 -19.57
C LEU A 451 2.80 -13.58 -19.95
N LEU A 452 3.45 -14.40 -19.11
CA LEU A 452 4.81 -14.90 -19.35
C LEU A 452 4.87 -16.35 -19.83
N GLY A 453 3.75 -17.10 -19.74
CA GLY A 453 3.72 -18.53 -20.06
C GLY A 453 4.57 -19.38 -19.11
N ALA A 454 4.64 -19.01 -17.84
CA ALA A 454 5.54 -19.59 -16.84
C ALA A 454 4.84 -19.80 -15.49
N ALA A 455 5.28 -20.78 -14.72
CA ALA A 455 4.87 -20.91 -13.32
C ALA A 455 5.49 -19.81 -12.44
N ASP A 456 4.90 -19.56 -11.27
CA ASP A 456 5.43 -18.63 -10.28
C ASP A 456 6.86 -19.04 -9.86
N PRO A 457 7.86 -18.16 -10.01
CA PRO A 457 9.22 -18.47 -9.63
C PRO A 457 9.44 -18.50 -8.11
N VAL A 458 8.52 -17.95 -7.30
CA VAL A 458 8.62 -17.88 -5.84
C VAL A 458 7.87 -19.04 -5.18
N THR A 459 8.63 -19.99 -4.62
CA THR A 459 8.08 -21.07 -3.80
C THR A 459 8.15 -20.69 -2.32
N LEU A 460 7.00 -20.56 -1.66
CA LEU A 460 6.90 -20.23 -0.24
C LEU A 460 7.03 -21.47 0.66
N THR A 461 7.68 -21.32 1.82
CA THR A 461 7.70 -22.30 2.91
C THR A 461 6.87 -21.75 4.07
N MET A 462 5.79 -22.45 4.41
CA MET A 462 4.86 -22.06 5.47
C MET A 462 4.99 -22.95 6.70
N ASP A 463 4.73 -22.40 7.87
CA ASP A 463 4.57 -23.19 9.10
C ASP A 463 3.15 -23.76 9.26
N ALA A 464 2.90 -24.45 10.37
CA ALA A 464 1.59 -25.05 10.66
C ALA A 464 0.46 -24.03 10.93
N ALA A 465 0.79 -22.74 11.12
CA ALA A 465 -0.18 -21.65 11.23
C ALA A 465 -0.42 -20.94 9.87
N GLY A 466 0.32 -21.32 8.83
CA GLY A 466 0.26 -20.70 7.50
C GLY A 466 1.18 -19.49 7.32
N MET A 467 2.02 -19.16 8.30
CA MET A 467 2.96 -18.03 8.20
C MET A 467 4.14 -18.39 7.30
N VAL A 468 4.51 -17.49 6.39
CA VAL A 468 5.65 -17.66 5.49
C VAL A 468 6.95 -17.51 6.28
N THR A 469 7.63 -18.62 6.51
CA THR A 469 8.87 -18.69 7.30
C THR A 469 10.13 -18.62 6.44
N ASP A 470 10.06 -19.11 5.20
CA ASP A 470 11.11 -18.99 4.19
C ASP A 470 10.52 -18.99 2.77
N ALA A 471 11.34 -18.73 1.75
CA ALA A 471 11.00 -18.84 0.34
C ALA A 471 12.25 -19.13 -0.51
N VAL A 472 12.04 -19.71 -1.69
CA VAL A 472 13.06 -19.96 -2.72
C VAL A 472 12.62 -19.34 -4.04
N LEU A 473 13.53 -18.65 -4.72
CA LEU A 473 13.33 -18.12 -6.07
C LEU A 473 13.98 -19.05 -7.10
N THR A 474 13.19 -19.61 -8.01
CA THR A 474 13.63 -20.41 -9.16
C THR A 474 13.66 -19.53 -10.42
N PRO A 475 14.64 -19.66 -11.33
CA PRO A 475 14.64 -18.87 -12.56
C PRO A 475 13.38 -19.08 -13.42
N LEU A 476 12.74 -17.98 -13.85
CA LEU A 476 11.52 -18.01 -14.64
C LEU A 476 11.65 -18.85 -15.93
N GLY A 477 10.84 -19.91 -16.02
CA GLY A 477 10.83 -20.88 -17.12
C GLY A 477 11.59 -22.17 -16.82
N GLN A 478 12.21 -22.30 -15.66
CA GLN A 478 12.71 -23.58 -15.15
C GLN A 478 11.70 -24.19 -14.18
N ALA A 479 11.51 -25.51 -14.25
CA ALA A 479 10.72 -26.22 -13.26
C ALA A 479 11.46 -26.25 -11.92
N SER A 480 10.78 -25.93 -10.83
CA SER A 480 11.29 -26.11 -9.48
C SER A 480 11.74 -27.56 -9.29
N ALA A 481 12.99 -27.77 -8.85
CA ALA A 481 13.48 -29.11 -8.55
C ALA A 481 12.55 -29.78 -7.52
N PRO A 482 12.20 -31.07 -7.67
CA PRO A 482 11.38 -31.76 -6.69
C PRO A 482 12.06 -31.70 -5.32
N PRO A 483 11.30 -31.56 -4.22
CA PRO A 483 11.89 -31.45 -2.88
C PRO A 483 12.76 -32.68 -2.61
N SER A 484 14.06 -32.46 -2.44
CA SER A 484 15.01 -33.52 -2.17
C SER A 484 14.65 -34.16 -0.84
N THR A 485 14.13 -35.40 -0.90
CA THR A 485 13.87 -36.22 0.28
C THR A 485 15.16 -36.28 1.11
N PRO A 486 15.11 -36.06 2.44
CA PRO A 486 16.29 -36.27 3.27
C PRO A 486 16.83 -37.68 3.03
N PRO A 487 18.14 -37.87 2.87
CA PRO A 487 18.69 -39.21 2.68
C PRO A 487 18.26 -40.07 3.86
N ALA A 488 17.55 -41.16 3.57
CA ALA A 488 17.15 -42.11 4.59
C ALA A 488 18.40 -42.57 5.35
N THR A 489 18.33 -42.54 6.68
CA THR A 489 19.39 -43.03 7.55
C THR A 489 19.58 -44.53 7.31
N ALA A 490 20.52 -44.86 6.42
CA ALA A 490 20.94 -46.22 6.18
C ALA A 490 21.61 -46.75 7.46
N SER A 491 20.96 -47.70 8.12
CA SER A 491 21.53 -48.42 9.26
C SER A 491 22.85 -49.06 8.84
N ALA A 492 23.95 -48.61 9.43
CA ALA A 492 25.27 -49.18 9.19
C ALA A 492 25.39 -50.55 9.85
N THR A 493 25.31 -51.63 9.06
CA THR A 493 25.82 -52.94 9.48
C THR A 493 27.33 -52.94 9.28
N ALA A 494 28.09 -53.20 10.35
CA ALA A 494 29.54 -53.09 10.32
C ALA A 494 30.21 -54.19 9.48
N SER A 495 31.28 -53.82 8.77
CA SER A 495 32.35 -54.73 8.33
C SER A 495 33.65 -53.93 8.21
N THR A 496 34.64 -54.31 9.01
CA THR A 496 35.92 -53.62 9.24
C THR A 496 37.04 -54.22 8.36
N PRO A 497 38.29 -53.68 8.33
CA PRO A 497 38.84 -53.20 7.06
C PRO A 497 40.10 -53.93 6.58
N ALA A 498 40.55 -53.61 5.35
CA ALA A 498 41.93 -53.78 4.91
C ALA A 498 42.40 -52.51 4.17
N THR A 499 43.67 -52.13 4.39
CA THR A 499 44.26 -50.83 3.99
C THR A 499 45.47 -51.07 3.05
N PRO A 500 46.26 -50.06 2.63
CA PRO A 500 46.27 -49.56 1.24
C PRO A 500 47.56 -49.92 0.47
N THR A 501 47.67 -49.46 -0.79
CA THR A 501 48.99 -49.16 -1.38
C THR A 501 48.91 -47.92 -2.26
N ALA A 502 49.90 -47.04 -2.13
CA ALA A 502 49.99 -45.78 -2.86
C ALA A 502 50.73 -45.94 -4.21
N THR A 503 50.70 -44.90 -5.07
CA THR A 503 51.91 -44.25 -5.63
C THR A 503 51.53 -42.99 -6.45
N ALA A 504 52.21 -41.88 -6.18
CA ALA A 504 52.42 -40.74 -7.07
C ALA A 504 53.95 -40.50 -7.16
N PRO A 505 54.51 -39.88 -8.23
CA PRO A 505 54.46 -38.42 -8.44
C PRO A 505 54.17 -38.08 -9.94
N ALA A 506 54.42 -36.91 -10.57
CA ALA A 506 55.16 -35.68 -10.22
C ALA A 506 54.63 -34.42 -10.98
N SER A 507 55.43 -33.35 -11.02
CA SER A 507 55.33 -32.13 -11.87
C SER A 507 56.77 -31.55 -12.03
N PRO A 508 57.04 -30.32 -12.55
CA PRO A 508 56.31 -29.38 -13.42
C PRO A 508 57.16 -29.23 -14.74
N PRO A 509 57.62 -28.06 -15.31
CA PRO A 509 57.17 -26.65 -15.30
C PRO A 509 57.16 -25.89 -16.66
N ALA A 510 56.54 -24.69 -16.64
CA ALA A 510 56.89 -23.42 -17.31
C ALA A 510 57.03 -23.28 -18.86
N SER A 511 56.34 -22.26 -19.41
CA SER A 511 56.94 -21.17 -20.23
C SER A 511 55.91 -20.09 -20.62
N THR A 512 56.16 -18.82 -20.26
CA THR A 512 55.62 -17.62 -20.93
C THR A 512 56.64 -17.10 -21.95
N PRO A 513 56.20 -16.31 -22.95
CA PRO A 513 56.62 -14.90 -22.92
C PRO A 513 55.53 -13.91 -23.37
N ALA A 514 55.80 -12.63 -23.14
CA ALA A 514 54.94 -11.49 -23.51
C ALA A 514 55.39 -10.79 -24.82
N SER A 515 54.64 -9.71 -25.14
CA SER A 515 54.92 -8.58 -26.05
C SER A 515 54.36 -8.75 -27.47
N THR A 516 53.79 -7.75 -28.17
CA THR A 516 53.91 -6.26 -28.18
C THR A 516 52.56 -5.63 -28.62
N SER A 517 52.06 -4.53 -28.03
CA SER A 517 52.26 -3.12 -28.42
C SER A 517 52.00 -2.75 -29.89
N ALA A 518 50.84 -2.12 -30.18
CA ALA A 518 50.70 -1.06 -31.21
C ALA A 518 49.39 -0.24 -31.04
N ASN A 519 49.54 1.06 -30.79
CA ASN A 519 48.56 2.12 -31.05
C ASN A 519 49.40 3.34 -31.48
N PRO A 520 49.01 4.13 -32.50
CA PRO A 520 48.60 5.50 -32.13
C PRO A 520 47.58 6.20 -33.08
N SER A 521 47.03 7.30 -32.54
CA SER A 521 46.48 8.49 -33.22
C SER A 521 45.22 8.33 -34.09
N ALA A 522 44.08 9.02 -33.87
CA ALA A 522 43.78 10.43 -33.53
C ALA A 522 43.62 11.38 -34.74
N SER A 523 42.38 11.86 -34.93
CA SER A 523 41.95 13.16 -35.51
C SER A 523 40.41 13.20 -35.38
N GLN A 524 39.81 14.07 -34.55
CA GLN A 524 39.50 15.48 -34.84
C GLN A 524 38.78 15.71 -36.18
N SER A 525 37.49 16.08 -36.12
CA SER A 525 36.81 16.97 -37.10
C SER A 525 35.41 17.42 -36.64
N ALA A 526 35.31 18.70 -36.33
CA ALA A 526 34.15 19.59 -36.33
C ALA A 526 34.72 20.98 -36.73
N PRO A 527 33.99 21.95 -37.33
CA PRO A 527 32.63 22.36 -36.94
C PRO A 527 31.72 22.95 -38.06
N ALA A 528 30.67 23.68 -37.64
CA ALA A 528 29.79 24.59 -38.41
C ALA A 528 28.73 23.93 -39.33
N SER A 529 27.50 24.46 -39.51
CA SER A 529 27.07 25.88 -39.42
C SER A 529 25.68 26.08 -38.80
N ALA A 530 25.39 27.34 -38.40
CA ALA A 530 24.07 27.82 -37.96
C ALA A 530 23.10 28.04 -39.14
N PRO A 531 21.82 28.39 -38.87
CA PRO A 531 21.52 29.83 -38.96
C PRO A 531 20.59 30.42 -37.87
N THR A 532 20.82 31.71 -37.62
CA THR A 532 19.87 32.77 -37.23
C THR A 532 18.56 32.76 -38.05
N SER A 533 17.40 33.32 -37.67
CA SER A 533 16.94 34.09 -36.50
C SER A 533 15.41 34.21 -36.59
N ALA A 534 14.68 34.25 -35.47
CA ALA A 534 13.41 35.01 -35.33
C ALA A 534 12.93 35.03 -33.88
N SER A 535 12.76 36.22 -33.31
CA SER A 535 12.10 36.44 -32.02
C SER A 535 10.73 37.05 -32.25
N SER A 536 9.70 36.56 -31.58
CA SER A 536 8.39 37.23 -31.52
C SER A 536 7.69 36.94 -30.18
N ALA A 537 7.94 37.81 -29.21
CA ALA A 537 7.15 37.94 -27.98
C ALA A 537 5.88 38.80 -28.27
N PRO A 538 4.87 38.82 -27.38
CA PRO A 538 3.49 39.06 -27.77
C PRO A 538 3.07 40.53 -27.85
N ALA A 539 2.03 40.79 -28.65
CA ALA A 539 1.32 42.06 -28.67
C ALA A 539 0.05 42.02 -27.78
N ALA A 540 -0.01 42.97 -26.85
CA ALA A 540 -1.24 43.53 -26.29
C ALA A 540 -0.98 45.05 -26.21
N PRO A 541 -1.93 45.92 -26.59
CA PRO A 541 -2.94 46.32 -25.60
C PRO A 541 -4.32 46.68 -26.17
N ALA A 542 -5.33 46.76 -25.30
CA ALA A 542 -6.34 47.82 -25.29
C ALA A 542 -7.20 47.73 -24.01
N SER A 543 -7.13 48.75 -23.17
CA SER A 543 -8.11 48.97 -22.11
C SER A 543 -9.25 49.84 -22.65
N ALA A 544 -10.50 49.49 -22.37
CA ALA A 544 -11.64 50.37 -22.55
C ALA A 544 -12.68 50.13 -21.45
N THR A 545 -12.79 51.10 -20.56
CA THR A 545 -13.93 51.44 -19.69
C THR A 545 -14.19 52.94 -19.95
N PRO A 546 -15.39 53.50 -19.69
CA PRO A 546 -16.39 53.10 -18.68
C PRO A 546 -17.34 51.97 -19.07
#